data_AF-A0A9D7PXN4-F1
#
_entry.id   AF-A0A9D7PXN4-F1
#
_cell.length_a   1.000
_cell.length_b   1.000
_cell.length_c   1.000
_cell.angle_alpha   90.00
_cell.angle_beta   90.00
_cell.angle_gamma   90.00
#
_symmetry.space_group_name_H-M   'P 1'
#
loop_
_entity.id
_entity.type
_entity.pdbx_description
1 polymer ?
#
loop_
_entity_poly.entity_id
_entity_poly.type
_entity_poly.pdbx_seq_one_letter_code
_entity_poly.pdbx_strand_id
1 'polypeptide(L)'
;MIKLFLVLLASLSFSYAHADAAKVKDILQKNYPQLGKIEKTNKANILGLYEVVAQGQLFYTDEKAQYLISGNIIDLKTMRNLTEERSHKLFAIDFNSLPFDLAIKKVKGNGQRKMAYFSDPNCGFCKKLEGELKNVDNVTLYLFMLSIFQGSDKKVQGVWCSKDQVKAWDNLMLNNVQPPAGTCDTPTAKLMELSQKLNINGTPALIFADGVLIPGFRPAAELEKSLNSPVTR
;
A
#
# COMPACT_ATOMS: atom_id res chain seq x y z
N MET A 1 -41.85 -11.13 52.17
CA MET A 1 -41.96 -11.69 50.81
C MET A 1 -41.58 -10.60 49.81
N ILE A 2 -40.52 -10.83 49.01
CA ILE A 2 -40.21 -10.24 47.68
C ILE A 2 -39.95 -8.72 47.68
N LYS A 3 -38.73 -8.19 47.85
CA LYS A 3 -37.55 -8.16 46.93
C LYS A 3 -37.91 -8.01 45.44
N LEU A 4 -37.95 -6.78 44.92
CA LEU A 4 -37.59 -6.52 43.51
C LEU A 4 -37.23 -5.03 43.27
N PHE A 5 -36.01 -4.64 43.62
CA PHE A 5 -35.37 -3.43 43.08
C PHE A 5 -34.65 -3.87 41.81
N LEU A 6 -35.27 -3.67 40.64
CA LEU A 6 -34.63 -3.93 39.35
C LEU A 6 -33.70 -2.75 39.04
N VAL A 7 -32.41 -3.00 39.13
CA VAL A 7 -31.32 -2.08 38.78
C VAL A 7 -31.36 -1.86 37.26
N LEU A 8 -31.75 -0.66 36.84
CA LEU A 8 -31.58 -0.18 35.47
C LEU A 8 -30.15 0.39 35.35
N LEU A 9 -29.15 -0.49 35.20
CA LEU A 9 -27.79 -0.07 34.88
C LEU A 9 -27.73 0.25 33.38
N ALA A 10 -28.01 1.50 33.04
CA ALA A 10 -27.86 2.02 31.69
C ALA A 10 -26.38 1.91 31.29
N SER A 11 -26.12 1.04 30.32
CA SER A 11 -24.85 0.82 29.64
C SER A 11 -24.48 2.05 28.79
N LEU A 12 -24.04 3.13 29.44
CA LEU A 12 -23.38 4.28 28.83
C LEU A 12 -21.87 4.05 28.84
N SER A 13 -21.36 3.26 27.90
CA SER A 13 -19.91 3.01 27.84
C SER A 13 -19.41 2.80 26.41
N PHE A 14 -19.73 3.70 25.47
CA PHE A 14 -19.04 3.70 24.17
C PHE A 14 -18.74 5.08 23.55
N SER A 15 -19.08 6.19 24.20
CA SER A 15 -18.92 7.54 23.62
C SER A 15 -17.69 8.33 24.08
N TYR A 16 -16.99 7.92 25.16
CA TYR A 16 -15.86 8.69 25.69
C TYR A 16 -14.64 8.69 24.76
N ALA A 17 -14.34 7.57 24.10
CA ALA A 17 -13.13 7.44 23.28
C ALA A 17 -13.12 8.36 22.04
N HIS A 18 -14.29 8.78 21.54
CA HIS A 18 -14.39 9.68 20.39
C HIS A 18 -14.21 11.16 20.75
N ALA A 19 -14.65 11.57 21.96
CA ALA A 19 -14.56 12.95 22.40
C ALA A 19 -13.10 13.41 22.57
N ASP A 20 -12.25 12.53 23.10
CA ASP A 20 -10.85 12.86 23.38
C ASP A 20 -10.02 12.98 22.09
N ALA A 21 -10.26 12.11 21.10
CA ALA A 21 -9.55 12.17 19.82
C ALA A 21 -9.87 13.45 19.03
N ALA A 22 -11.15 13.87 18.99
CA ALA A 22 -11.55 15.12 18.34
C ALA A 22 -10.88 16.34 18.99
N LYS A 23 -10.81 16.35 20.33
CA LYS A 23 -10.12 17.41 21.08
C LYS A 23 -8.62 17.47 20.76
N VAL A 24 -7.95 16.32 20.67
CA VAL A 24 -6.53 16.24 20.26
C VAL A 24 -6.35 16.83 18.86
N LYS A 25 -7.25 16.50 17.91
CA LYS A 25 -7.22 17.10 16.56
C LYS A 25 -7.33 18.61 16.60
N ASP A 26 -8.27 19.15 17.36
CA ASP A 26 -8.49 20.60 17.44
C ASP A 26 -7.29 21.32 18.07
N ILE A 27 -6.71 20.77 19.13
CA ILE A 27 -5.49 21.32 19.76
C ILE A 27 -4.36 21.35 18.74
N LEU A 28 -4.12 20.23 18.05
CA LEU A 28 -3.04 20.14 17.07
C LEU A 28 -3.25 21.11 15.90
N GLN A 29 -4.46 21.14 15.35
CA GLN A 29 -4.76 21.97 14.18
C GLN A 29 -4.66 23.47 14.50
N LYS A 30 -5.08 23.89 15.71
CA LYS A 30 -5.07 25.29 16.14
C LYS A 30 -3.69 25.77 16.56
N ASN A 31 -2.98 24.96 17.35
CA ASN A 31 -1.75 25.41 18.00
C ASN A 31 -0.49 25.08 17.21
N TYR A 32 -0.55 24.09 16.30
CA TYR A 32 0.60 23.64 15.52
C TYR A 32 0.29 23.56 14.01
N PRO A 33 -0.11 24.68 13.36
CA PRO A 33 -0.47 24.70 11.95
C PRO A 33 0.68 24.27 11.00
N GLN A 34 1.93 24.32 11.46
CA GLN A 34 3.09 23.81 10.72
C GLN A 34 3.05 22.30 10.45
N LEU A 35 2.22 21.54 11.18
CA LEU A 35 1.99 20.12 10.91
C LEU A 35 1.11 19.90 9.67
N GLY A 36 0.56 20.96 9.08
CA GLY A 36 -0.37 20.92 7.97
C GLY A 36 -1.79 20.58 8.42
N LYS A 37 -2.60 20.09 7.49
CA LYS A 37 -3.97 19.68 7.78
C LYS A 37 -3.96 18.35 8.54
N ILE A 38 -4.55 18.34 9.73
CA ILE A 38 -4.78 17.13 10.51
C ILE A 38 -6.00 16.42 9.92
N GLU A 39 -5.75 15.33 9.21
CA GLU A 39 -6.79 14.56 8.52
C GLU A 39 -7.61 13.79 9.54
N LYS A 40 -6.94 13.04 10.41
CA LYS A 40 -7.57 12.15 11.38
C LYS A 40 -6.76 12.05 12.67
N THR A 41 -7.45 11.88 13.79
CA THR A 41 -6.85 11.46 15.05
C THR A 41 -7.64 10.29 15.62
N ASN A 42 -6.97 9.31 16.22
CA ASN A 42 -7.61 8.22 16.94
C ASN A 42 -6.80 7.88 18.18
N LYS A 43 -7.42 7.27 19.19
CA LYS A 43 -6.65 6.68 20.29
C LYS A 43 -5.84 5.49 19.78
N ALA A 44 -4.54 5.49 20.02
CA ALA A 44 -3.70 4.32 19.78
C ALA A 44 -3.97 3.32 20.91
N ASN A 45 -4.22 2.06 20.58
CA ASN A 45 -4.45 0.99 21.57
C ASN A 45 -3.16 0.57 22.31
N ILE A 46 -2.16 1.46 22.38
CA ILE A 46 -0.83 1.22 22.93
C ILE A 46 -0.31 2.50 23.58
N LEU A 47 0.33 2.35 24.75
CA LEU A 47 1.03 3.43 25.48
C LEU A 47 0.18 4.67 25.82
N GLY A 48 -1.15 4.58 25.74
CA GLY A 48 -2.04 5.74 25.96
C GLY A 48 -1.89 6.84 24.91
N LEU A 49 -1.26 6.55 23.77
CA LEU A 49 -0.99 7.51 22.72
C LEU A 49 -2.22 7.76 21.85
N TYR A 50 -2.15 8.80 21.04
CA TYR A 50 -3.09 9.09 19.96
C TYR A 50 -2.34 9.05 18.63
N GLU A 51 -2.92 8.36 17.67
CA GLU A 51 -2.54 8.41 16.26
C GLU A 51 -2.94 9.77 15.68
N VAL A 52 -2.04 10.36 14.90
CA VAL A 52 -2.29 11.62 14.18
C VAL A 52 -1.93 11.39 12.72
N VAL A 53 -2.89 11.54 11.83
CA VAL A 53 -2.67 11.50 10.39
C VAL A 53 -2.62 12.92 9.85
N ALA A 54 -1.49 13.28 9.28
CA ALA A 54 -1.29 14.58 8.64
C ALA A 54 -0.36 14.41 7.42
N GLN A 55 -0.72 15.04 6.31
CA GLN A 55 0.08 15.03 5.07
C GLN A 55 0.42 13.61 4.59
N GLY A 56 -0.52 12.66 4.73
CA GLY A 56 -0.30 11.26 4.38
C GLY A 56 0.73 10.52 5.24
N GLN A 57 1.06 11.03 6.43
CA GLN A 57 1.95 10.40 7.39
C GLN A 57 1.25 10.12 8.72
N LEU A 58 1.66 9.05 9.39
CA LEU A 58 1.19 8.67 10.72
C LEU A 58 2.22 9.10 11.77
N PHE A 59 1.78 9.95 12.69
CA PHE A 59 2.51 10.36 13.89
C PHE A 59 1.77 9.88 15.14
N TYR A 60 2.42 10.03 16.29
CA TYR A 60 1.77 9.84 17.59
C TYR A 60 1.91 11.06 18.48
N THR A 61 0.97 11.22 19.40
CA THR A 61 0.98 12.26 20.42
C THR A 61 0.40 11.75 21.73
N ASP A 62 0.64 12.46 22.83
CA ASP A 62 -0.04 12.22 24.09
C ASP A 62 -1.43 12.88 24.12
N GLU A 63 -2.27 12.54 25.10
CA GLU A 63 -3.64 13.06 25.21
C GLU A 63 -3.74 14.60 25.26
N LYS A 64 -2.69 15.27 25.76
CA LYS A 64 -2.66 16.74 25.85
C LYS A 64 -2.11 17.41 24.59
N ALA A 65 -1.73 16.62 23.58
CA ALA A 65 -1.08 17.08 22.36
C ALA A 65 0.19 17.92 22.64
N GLN A 66 0.95 17.54 23.66
CA GLN A 66 2.14 18.26 24.11
C GLN A 66 3.40 17.79 23.39
N TYR A 67 3.46 16.51 23.00
CA TYR A 67 4.60 15.91 22.31
C TYR A 67 4.17 15.32 20.97
N LEU A 68 5.00 15.48 19.94
CA LEU A 68 4.85 14.76 18.69
C LEU A 68 5.94 13.71 18.57
N ILE A 69 5.55 12.47 18.28
CA ILE A 69 6.43 11.32 18.12
C ILE A 69 6.39 10.93 16.66
N SER A 70 7.55 11.01 16.01
CA SER A 70 7.76 10.57 14.63
C SER A 70 8.69 9.36 14.62
N GLY A 71 8.18 8.21 14.21
CA GLY A 71 8.94 6.96 14.18
C GLY A 71 8.06 5.73 14.28
N ASN A 72 8.69 4.57 14.42
CA ASN A 72 8.01 3.28 14.49
C ASN A 72 7.90 2.79 15.93
N ILE A 73 6.72 2.29 16.29
CA ILE A 73 6.48 1.49 17.49
C ILE A 73 6.67 0.02 17.11
N ILE A 74 7.72 -0.60 17.65
CA ILE A 74 8.02 -2.03 17.46
C ILE A 74 7.62 -2.80 18.73
N ASP A 75 6.78 -3.83 18.57
CA ASP A 75 6.51 -4.80 19.63
C ASP A 75 7.75 -5.70 19.79
N LEU A 76 8.46 -5.58 20.90
CA LEU A 76 9.74 -6.30 21.10
C LEU A 76 9.57 -7.81 21.31
N LYS A 77 8.37 -8.28 21.68
CA LYS A 77 8.12 -9.71 21.89
C LYS A 77 8.00 -10.45 20.58
N THR A 78 7.37 -9.82 19.60
CA THR A 78 7.08 -10.39 18.28
C THR A 78 7.94 -9.76 17.17
N MET A 79 8.70 -8.72 17.49
CA MET A 79 9.45 -7.85 16.58
C MET A 79 8.59 -7.23 15.47
N ARG A 80 7.28 -7.10 15.70
CA ARG A 80 6.34 -6.53 14.73
C ARG A 80 6.36 -5.02 14.75
N ASN A 81 6.38 -4.40 13.57
CA ASN A 81 6.24 -2.96 13.43
C ASN A 81 4.77 -2.55 13.43
N LEU A 82 4.25 -2.17 14.59
CA LEU A 82 2.85 -1.81 14.77
C LEU A 82 2.48 -0.52 14.03
N THR A 83 3.44 0.38 13.85
CA THR A 83 3.23 1.64 13.10
C THR A 83 3.08 1.37 11.62
N GLU A 84 3.93 0.51 11.06
CA GLU A 84 3.84 0.11 9.66
C GLU A 84 2.52 -0.64 9.38
N GLU A 85 2.16 -1.60 10.21
CA GLU A 85 0.87 -2.30 10.09
C GLU A 85 -0.33 -1.35 10.17
N ARG A 86 -0.26 -0.34 11.04
CA ARG A 86 -1.31 0.67 11.16
C ARG A 86 -1.35 1.60 9.96
N SER A 87 -0.20 2.04 9.49
CA SER A 87 -0.02 2.86 8.30
C SER A 87 -0.61 2.17 7.06
N HIS A 88 -0.30 0.88 6.87
CA HIS A 88 -0.85 0.06 5.79
C HIS A 88 -2.38 0.04 5.76
N LYS A 89 -3.02 0.02 6.92
CA LYS A 89 -4.50 0.07 7.02
C LYS A 89 -5.06 1.46 6.81
N LEU A 90 -4.39 2.49 7.33
CA LEU A 90 -4.85 3.87 7.23
C LEU A 90 -4.75 4.41 5.80
N PHE A 91 -3.73 3.98 5.07
CA PHE A 91 -3.44 4.44 3.71
C PHE A 91 -3.64 3.35 2.65
N ALA A 92 -4.46 2.34 2.98
CA ALA A 92 -4.82 1.29 2.03
C ALA A 92 -5.50 1.90 0.79
N ILE A 93 -5.04 1.48 -0.38
CA ILE A 93 -5.60 1.88 -1.67
C ILE A 93 -6.80 0.98 -1.96
N ASP A 94 -7.91 1.53 -2.46
CA ASP A 94 -8.95 0.66 -3.01
C ASP A 94 -8.40 -0.04 -4.25
N PHE A 95 -8.05 -1.32 -4.10
CA PHE A 95 -7.47 -2.13 -5.16
C PHE A 95 -8.33 -2.12 -6.43
N ASN A 96 -9.66 -2.09 -6.29
CA ASN A 96 -10.57 -2.14 -7.43
C ASN A 96 -10.69 -0.80 -8.15
N SER A 97 -10.19 0.29 -7.54
CA SER A 97 -10.11 1.62 -8.16
C SER A 97 -8.89 1.79 -9.07
N LEU A 98 -7.96 0.82 -9.09
CA LEU A 98 -6.80 0.86 -9.96
C LEU A 98 -7.23 0.77 -11.44
N PRO A 99 -6.65 1.57 -12.34
CA PRO A 99 -7.00 1.57 -13.76
C PRO A 99 -6.34 0.38 -14.47
N PHE A 100 -6.93 -0.80 -14.34
CA PHE A 100 -6.37 -2.05 -14.87
C PHE A 100 -6.26 -2.09 -16.40
N ASP A 101 -6.92 -1.18 -17.12
CA ASP A 101 -6.74 -0.96 -18.56
C ASP A 101 -5.34 -0.43 -18.91
N LEU A 102 -4.64 0.18 -17.95
CA LEU A 102 -3.25 0.63 -18.10
C LEU A 102 -2.23 -0.47 -17.72
N ALA A 103 -2.69 -1.67 -17.34
CA ALA A 103 -1.83 -2.75 -16.87
C ALA A 103 -1.79 -3.95 -17.83
N ILE A 104 -0.66 -4.63 -17.86
CA ILE A 104 -0.56 -5.96 -18.45
C ILE A 104 -1.09 -6.97 -17.42
N LYS A 105 -2.11 -7.73 -17.79
CA LYS A 105 -2.69 -8.78 -16.93
C LYS A 105 -2.00 -10.12 -17.21
N LYS A 106 -1.38 -10.70 -16.18
CA LYS A 106 -0.77 -12.04 -16.19
C LYS A 106 -1.51 -12.94 -15.21
N VAL A 107 -2.05 -14.06 -15.69
CA VAL A 107 -2.79 -15.02 -14.85
C VAL A 107 -1.97 -16.30 -14.70
N LYS A 108 -1.74 -16.72 -13.46
CA LYS A 108 -1.09 -18.00 -13.12
C LYS A 108 -2.10 -18.92 -12.41
N GLY A 109 -2.20 -20.16 -12.87
CA GLY A 109 -3.21 -21.10 -12.38
C GLY A 109 -4.63 -20.58 -12.57
N ASN A 110 -5.47 -20.70 -11.54
CA ASN A 110 -6.84 -20.18 -11.50
C ASN A 110 -6.94 -18.69 -11.09
N GLY A 111 -5.84 -18.04 -10.71
CA GLY A 111 -5.79 -16.58 -10.56
C GLY A 111 -6.66 -15.97 -9.47
N GLN A 112 -7.01 -16.72 -8.41
CA GLN A 112 -7.93 -16.28 -7.35
C GLN A 112 -7.39 -15.11 -6.53
N ARG A 113 -6.07 -15.10 -6.30
CA ARG A 113 -5.40 -14.02 -5.57
C ARG A 113 -5.03 -12.91 -6.54
N LYS A 114 -4.96 -11.67 -6.07
CA LYS A 114 -4.68 -10.51 -6.93
C LYS A 114 -3.56 -9.67 -6.35
N MET A 115 -2.66 -9.22 -7.22
CA MET A 115 -1.65 -8.24 -6.89
C MET A 115 -1.44 -7.32 -8.10
N ALA A 116 -1.35 -6.02 -7.84
CA ALA A 116 -0.88 -5.04 -8.79
C ALA A 116 0.55 -4.68 -8.42
N TYR A 117 1.38 -4.40 -9.41
CA TYR A 117 2.74 -3.98 -9.15
C TYR A 117 3.24 -3.03 -10.21
N PHE A 118 4.00 -2.04 -9.75
CA PHE A 118 4.66 -1.05 -10.58
C PHE A 118 6.11 -1.49 -10.76
N SER A 119 6.55 -1.57 -12.02
CA SER A 119 7.85 -2.17 -12.35
C SER A 119 8.50 -1.43 -13.51
N ASP A 120 9.83 -1.37 -13.51
CA ASP A 120 10.63 -0.74 -14.56
C ASP A 120 11.62 -1.77 -15.15
N PRO A 121 11.77 -1.85 -16.48
CA PRO A 121 12.62 -2.86 -17.12
C PRO A 121 14.13 -2.73 -16.86
N ASN A 122 14.60 -1.57 -16.44
CA ASN A 122 16.01 -1.31 -16.09
C ASN A 122 16.28 -1.38 -14.58
N CYS A 123 15.24 -1.56 -13.77
CA CYS A 123 15.36 -1.72 -12.33
C CYS A 123 15.83 -3.14 -11.95
N GLY A 124 16.99 -3.26 -11.29
CA GLY A 124 17.56 -4.55 -10.91
C GLY A 124 16.69 -5.35 -9.92
N PHE A 125 16.07 -4.67 -8.95
CA PHE A 125 15.15 -5.32 -8.00
C PHE A 125 13.84 -5.77 -8.66
N CYS A 126 13.44 -5.11 -9.74
CA CYS A 126 12.28 -5.47 -10.53
C CYS A 126 12.54 -6.78 -11.29
N LYS A 127 13.74 -6.96 -11.84
CA LYS A 127 14.16 -8.25 -12.42
C LYS A 127 14.22 -9.36 -11.38
N LYS A 128 14.71 -9.06 -10.16
CA LYS A 128 14.68 -10.03 -9.03
C LYS A 128 13.24 -10.42 -8.68
N LEU A 129 12.32 -9.46 -8.61
CA LEU A 129 10.91 -9.71 -8.34
C LEU A 129 10.29 -10.64 -9.40
N GLU A 130 10.53 -10.39 -10.69
CA GLU A 130 10.04 -11.27 -11.76
C GLU A 130 10.57 -12.70 -11.61
N GLY A 131 11.81 -12.86 -11.17
CA GLY A 131 12.39 -14.17 -10.82
C GLY A 131 11.62 -14.88 -9.70
N GLU A 132 11.28 -14.16 -8.63
CA GLU A 132 10.49 -14.70 -7.51
C GLU A 132 9.05 -15.01 -7.89
N LEU A 133 8.43 -14.20 -8.75
CA LEU A 133 7.05 -14.41 -9.22
C LEU A 133 6.88 -15.71 -10.01
N LYS A 134 7.96 -16.32 -10.51
CA LYS A 134 7.93 -17.68 -11.06
C LYS A 134 7.48 -18.71 -10.02
N ASN A 135 7.83 -18.50 -8.75
CA ASN A 135 7.57 -19.40 -7.64
C ASN A 135 6.24 -19.13 -6.91
N VAL A 136 5.42 -18.19 -7.41
CA VAL A 136 4.12 -17.81 -6.82
C VAL A 136 2.99 -18.19 -7.78
N ASP A 137 2.09 -19.10 -7.40
CA ASP A 137 1.01 -19.59 -8.28
C ASP A 137 -0.39 -19.13 -7.84
N ASN A 138 -1.45 -19.49 -8.56
CA ASN A 138 -2.83 -19.07 -8.25
C ASN A 138 -2.95 -17.55 -7.98
N VAL A 139 -2.46 -16.76 -8.92
CA VAL A 139 -2.43 -15.30 -8.79
C VAL A 139 -2.69 -14.63 -10.13
N THR A 140 -3.50 -13.58 -10.09
CA THR A 140 -3.63 -12.59 -11.16
C THR A 140 -2.75 -11.40 -10.83
N LEU A 141 -1.78 -11.14 -11.69
CA LEU A 141 -0.82 -10.07 -11.60
C LEU A 141 -1.21 -8.95 -12.58
N TYR A 142 -1.27 -7.71 -12.09
CA TYR A 142 -1.48 -6.52 -12.90
C TYR A 142 -0.20 -5.69 -12.90
N LEU A 143 0.52 -5.75 -14.01
CA LEU A 143 1.79 -5.05 -14.19
C LEU A 143 1.55 -3.64 -14.74
N PHE A 144 1.90 -2.63 -13.97
CA PHE A 144 1.95 -1.24 -14.37
C PHE A 144 3.41 -0.88 -14.72
N MET A 145 3.72 -0.78 -16.02
CA MET A 145 5.10 -0.53 -16.47
C MET A 145 5.47 0.95 -16.36
N LEU A 146 6.48 1.27 -15.55
CA LEU A 146 7.05 2.60 -15.45
C LEU A 146 8.33 2.72 -16.28
N SER A 147 8.67 3.96 -16.63
CA SER A 147 9.90 4.32 -17.33
C SER A 147 10.66 5.40 -16.54
N ILE A 148 11.12 5.04 -15.34
CA ILE A 148 11.85 5.90 -14.41
C ILE A 148 13.31 6.01 -14.83
N PHE A 149 13.92 4.91 -15.28
CA PHE A 149 15.33 4.88 -15.65
C PHE A 149 15.57 5.21 -17.13
N GLN A 150 16.75 5.75 -17.43
CA GLN A 150 17.15 6.09 -18.79
C GLN A 150 17.05 4.86 -19.72
N GLY A 151 16.39 5.02 -20.88
CA GLY A 151 16.21 3.94 -21.86
C GLY A 151 15.13 2.92 -21.51
N SER A 152 14.40 3.10 -20.39
CA SER A 152 13.23 2.26 -20.07
C SER A 152 12.04 2.57 -20.97
N ASP A 153 11.91 3.81 -21.43
CA ASP A 153 10.87 4.29 -22.35
C ASP A 153 10.72 3.40 -23.60
N LYS A 154 11.83 3.16 -24.32
CA LYS A 154 11.83 2.35 -25.55
C LYS A 154 11.47 0.89 -25.27
N LYS A 155 11.91 0.35 -24.13
CA LYS A 155 11.64 -1.02 -23.71
C LYS A 155 10.17 -1.20 -23.33
N VAL A 156 9.63 -0.27 -22.54
CA VAL A 156 8.21 -0.24 -22.18
C VAL A 156 7.36 -0.14 -23.44
N GLN A 157 7.70 0.73 -24.40
CA GLN A 157 7.00 0.83 -25.67
C GLN A 157 7.08 -0.46 -26.50
N GLY A 158 8.26 -1.06 -26.62
CA GLY A 158 8.41 -2.34 -27.33
C GLY A 158 7.58 -3.47 -26.71
N VAL A 159 7.56 -3.58 -25.37
CA VAL A 159 6.72 -4.55 -24.67
C VAL A 159 5.24 -4.24 -24.90
N TRP A 160 4.81 -2.99 -24.70
CA TRP A 160 3.41 -2.58 -24.83
C TRP A 160 2.88 -2.81 -26.25
N CYS A 161 3.67 -2.55 -27.28
CA CYS A 161 3.28 -2.75 -28.67
C CYS A 161 3.44 -4.20 -29.15
N SER A 162 3.93 -5.11 -28.32
CA SER A 162 4.08 -6.51 -28.69
C SER A 162 2.72 -7.20 -28.78
N LYS A 163 2.56 -8.11 -29.74
CA LYS A 163 1.35 -8.95 -29.87
C LYS A 163 1.06 -9.74 -28.59
N ASP A 164 2.11 -10.17 -27.90
CA ASP A 164 2.05 -10.83 -26.60
C ASP A 164 2.91 -10.05 -25.61
N GLN A 165 2.25 -9.11 -24.92
CA GLN A 165 2.90 -8.22 -23.95
C GLN A 165 3.48 -9.00 -22.77
N VAL A 166 2.81 -10.06 -22.31
CA VAL A 166 3.27 -10.89 -21.18
C VAL A 166 4.57 -11.59 -21.55
N LYS A 167 4.61 -12.25 -22.72
CA LYS A 167 5.81 -12.93 -23.19
C LYS A 167 6.96 -11.97 -23.46
N ALA A 168 6.67 -10.79 -24.03
CA ALA A 168 7.68 -9.77 -24.27
C ALA A 168 8.29 -9.25 -22.97
N TRP A 169 7.47 -8.98 -21.95
CA TRP A 169 7.93 -8.58 -20.63
C TRP A 169 8.75 -9.66 -19.94
N ASP A 170 8.25 -10.90 -19.88
CA ASP A 170 8.94 -12.02 -19.23
C ASP A 170 10.32 -12.26 -19.87
N ASN A 171 10.39 -12.22 -21.21
CA ASN A 171 11.64 -12.36 -21.94
C ASN A 171 12.64 -11.22 -21.65
N LEU A 172 12.15 -9.99 -21.58
CA LEU A 172 12.99 -8.83 -21.25
C LEU A 172 13.53 -8.92 -19.81
N MET A 173 12.68 -9.27 -18.86
CA MET A 173 13.00 -9.23 -17.43
C MET A 173 13.81 -10.43 -16.96
N LEU A 174 13.51 -11.62 -17.48
CA LEU A 174 14.14 -12.88 -17.05
C LEU A 174 15.30 -13.29 -17.95
N ASN A 175 15.21 -13.03 -19.25
CA ASN A 175 16.14 -13.54 -20.25
C ASN A 175 16.96 -12.44 -20.95
N ASN A 176 16.75 -11.16 -20.60
CA ASN A 176 17.36 -9.99 -21.23
C ASN A 176 17.16 -9.89 -22.75
N VAL A 177 16.10 -10.52 -23.28
CA VAL A 177 15.77 -10.44 -24.71
C VAL A 177 15.00 -9.14 -24.95
N GLN A 178 15.53 -8.26 -25.79
CA GLN A 178 14.89 -6.99 -26.09
C GLN A 178 13.62 -7.18 -26.92
N PRO A 179 12.51 -6.48 -26.58
CA PRO A 179 11.35 -6.46 -27.46
C PRO A 179 11.70 -5.74 -28.77
N PRO A 180 11.01 -6.05 -29.88
CA PRO A 180 11.12 -5.25 -31.09
C PRO A 180 10.69 -3.81 -30.82
N ALA A 181 11.21 -2.86 -31.60
CA ALA A 181 10.75 -1.48 -31.52
C ALA A 181 9.25 -1.40 -31.85
N GLY A 182 8.49 -0.74 -30.98
CA GLY A 182 7.06 -0.48 -31.16
C GLY A 182 6.81 0.97 -31.55
N THR A 183 5.78 1.23 -32.35
CA THR A 183 5.34 2.59 -32.74
C THR A 183 3.88 2.87 -32.36
N CYS A 184 3.31 2.08 -31.45
CA CYS A 184 1.95 2.27 -30.96
C CYS A 184 1.89 3.31 -29.82
N ASP A 185 0.68 3.81 -29.57
CA ASP A 185 0.40 4.68 -28.42
C ASP A 185 0.53 3.89 -27.12
N THR A 186 1.30 4.43 -26.17
CA THR A 186 1.52 3.83 -24.85
C THR A 186 0.89 4.68 -23.75
N PRO A 187 0.43 4.07 -22.65
CA PRO A 187 -0.11 4.81 -21.51
C PRO A 187 0.99 5.39 -20.60
N THR A 188 2.24 5.52 -21.06
CA THR A 188 3.39 5.86 -20.21
C THR A 188 3.16 7.15 -19.40
N ALA A 189 2.64 8.21 -20.02
CA ALA A 189 2.35 9.46 -19.30
C ALA A 189 1.29 9.26 -18.19
N LYS A 190 0.20 8.54 -18.49
CA LYS A 190 -0.86 8.22 -17.51
C LYS A 190 -0.33 7.36 -16.37
N LEU A 191 0.58 6.43 -16.66
CA LEU A 191 1.21 5.57 -15.66
C LEU A 191 2.13 6.35 -14.72
N MET A 192 2.88 7.32 -15.24
CA MET A 192 3.71 8.21 -14.43
C MET A 192 2.86 9.14 -13.55
N GLU A 193 1.73 9.64 -14.05
CA GLU A 193 0.77 10.42 -13.24
C GLU A 193 0.14 9.55 -12.13
N LEU A 194 -0.27 8.32 -12.47
CA LEU A 194 -0.80 7.37 -11.51
C LEU A 194 0.23 7.04 -10.41
N SER A 195 1.50 6.81 -10.77
CA SER A 195 2.53 6.51 -9.78
C SER A 195 2.74 7.67 -8.81
N GLN A 196 2.72 8.92 -9.31
CA GLN A 196 2.79 10.12 -8.46
C GLN A 196 1.58 10.24 -7.54
N LYS A 197 0.37 10.02 -8.06
CA LYS A 197 -0.87 10.08 -7.27
C LYS A 197 -0.90 9.04 -6.15
N LEU A 198 -0.33 7.86 -6.38
CA LEU A 198 -0.21 6.79 -5.39
C LEU A 198 1.05 6.91 -4.52
N ASN A 199 1.81 8.01 -4.65
CA ASN A 199 3.08 8.25 -3.93
C ASN A 199 4.13 7.14 -4.12
N ILE A 200 4.14 6.53 -5.31
CA ILE A 200 5.12 5.51 -5.71
C ILE A 200 6.37 6.21 -6.22
N ASN A 201 7.36 6.32 -5.32
CA ASN A 201 8.63 7.02 -5.57
C ASN A 201 9.76 6.06 -6.01
N GLY A 202 9.47 4.78 -6.21
CA GLY A 202 10.46 3.78 -6.59
C GLY A 202 9.82 2.48 -7.08
N THR A 203 10.62 1.64 -7.74
CA THR A 203 10.21 0.34 -8.25
C THR A 203 11.11 -0.79 -7.71
N PRO A 204 10.57 -2.01 -7.50
CA PRO A 204 9.15 -2.34 -7.66
C PRO A 204 8.31 -1.76 -6.50
N ALA A 205 7.02 -1.54 -6.73
CA ALA A 205 6.05 -1.24 -5.68
C ALA A 205 4.85 -2.16 -5.83
N LEU A 206 4.43 -2.81 -4.75
CA LEU A 206 3.44 -3.89 -4.75
C LEU A 206 2.15 -3.40 -4.08
N ILE A 207 1.00 -3.69 -4.66
CA ILE A 207 -0.31 -3.40 -4.08
C ILE A 207 -1.10 -4.71 -4.05
N PHE A 208 -1.51 -5.12 -2.85
CA PHE A 208 -2.26 -6.37 -2.64
C PHE A 208 -3.77 -6.11 -2.68
N ALA A 209 -4.55 -7.19 -2.77
CA ALA A 209 -6.01 -7.10 -2.87
C ALA A 209 -6.70 -6.44 -1.66
N ASP A 210 -6.03 -6.42 -0.51
CA ASP A 210 -6.43 -5.71 0.72
C ASP A 210 -6.08 -4.22 0.69
N GLY A 211 -5.48 -3.73 -0.40
CA GLY A 211 -5.11 -2.34 -0.61
C GLY A 211 -3.75 -1.95 -0.05
N VAL A 212 -3.07 -2.86 0.64
CA VAL A 212 -1.76 -2.56 1.23
C VAL A 212 -0.74 -2.34 0.12
N LEU A 213 -0.09 -1.17 0.15
CA LEU A 213 1.04 -0.83 -0.71
C LEU A 213 2.35 -1.13 0.03
N ILE A 214 3.18 -1.99 -0.56
CA ILE A 214 4.50 -2.35 -0.06
C ILE A 214 5.56 -1.85 -1.06
N PRO A 215 6.43 -0.90 -0.66
CA PRO A 215 7.53 -0.48 -1.51
C PRO A 215 8.64 -1.54 -1.54
N GLY A 216 9.26 -1.68 -2.70
CA GLY A 216 10.43 -2.52 -2.90
C GLY A 216 10.13 -3.98 -3.19
N PHE A 217 11.24 -4.72 -3.34
CA PHE A 217 11.23 -6.15 -3.63
C PHE A 217 10.85 -6.98 -2.40
N ARG A 218 10.13 -8.09 -2.65
CA ARG A 218 9.79 -9.10 -1.65
C ARG A 218 10.09 -10.50 -2.21
N PRO A 219 10.75 -11.39 -1.45
CA PRO A 219 10.92 -12.80 -1.82
C PRO A 219 9.58 -13.54 -1.93
N ALA A 220 9.52 -14.65 -2.67
CA ALA A 220 8.30 -15.43 -2.88
C ALA A 220 7.58 -15.80 -1.58
N ALA A 221 8.32 -16.17 -0.53
CA ALA A 221 7.73 -16.51 0.77
C ALA A 221 6.98 -15.33 1.44
N GLU A 222 7.44 -14.09 1.23
CA GLU A 222 6.76 -12.89 1.76
C GLU A 222 5.59 -12.47 0.86
N LEU A 223 5.73 -12.67 -0.46
CA LEU A 223 4.62 -12.49 -1.41
C LEU A 223 3.47 -13.44 -1.07
N GLU A 224 3.76 -14.72 -0.81
CA GLU A 224 2.77 -15.73 -0.42
C GLU A 224 2.03 -15.35 0.87
N LYS A 225 2.76 -14.84 1.88
CA LYS A 225 2.13 -14.33 3.10
C LYS A 225 1.17 -13.18 2.80
N SER A 226 1.61 -12.21 2.01
CA SER A 226 0.82 -11.01 1.69
C SER A 226 -0.39 -11.33 0.80
N LEU A 227 -0.24 -12.24 -0.16
CA LEU A 227 -1.32 -12.70 -1.04
C LEU A 227 -2.41 -13.50 -0.30
N ASN A 228 -2.06 -14.12 0.83
CA ASN A 228 -2.98 -14.90 1.66
C ASN A 228 -3.55 -14.09 2.82
N SER A 229 -3.15 -12.81 2.97
CA SER A 229 -3.75 -11.91 3.94
C SER A 229 -5.24 -11.74 3.65
N PRO A 230 -6.12 -11.84 4.66
CA PRO A 230 -7.55 -11.63 4.46
C PRO A 230 -7.81 -10.19 3.97
N VAL A 231 -8.65 -10.05 2.93
CA VAL A 231 -9.16 -8.74 2.52
C VAL A 231 -10.16 -8.27 3.57
N THR A 232 -9.67 -7.63 4.63
CA THR A 232 -10.50 -6.99 5.64
C THR A 232 -10.92 -5.62 5.14
N ARG A 233 -12.18 -5.51 4.69
CA ARG A 233 -12.82 -4.21 4.41
C ARG A 233 -13.22 -3.51 5.71
#